data_AF-Q3J852-F1
#
_entry.id   AF-Q3J852-F1
#
_cell.length_a   1.000
_cell.length_b   1.000
_cell.length_c   1.000
_cell.angle_alpha   90.00
_cell.angle_beta   90.00
_cell.angle_gamma   90.00
#
_symmetry.space_group_name_H-M   'P 1'
#
loop_
_entity.id
_entity.type
_entity.pdbx_description
1 polymer ?
#
loop_
_entity_poly.entity_id
_entity_poly.type
_entity_poly.pdbx_seq_one_letter_code
_entity_poly.pdbx_strand_id
1 'polypeptide(L)' 'MARQSISFTPPNDAWLKAQVDSQEFTSKSEVVNDLIRKARKIELIRAKLIAAEQSGFSNQSPEERLAGFHQKARQDGKL' A
#
# COMPACT_ATOMS: atom_id res chain seq x y z
N MET A 1 1.09 20.21 -11.88
CA MET A 1 -0.15 19.40 -11.81
C MET A 1 -1.25 20.17 -12.51
N ALA A 2 -2.06 19.52 -13.36
CA ALA A 2 -3.26 20.15 -13.90
C ALA A 2 -4.25 20.39 -12.74
N ARG A 3 -4.74 21.62 -12.60
CA ARG A 3 -5.69 21.97 -11.54
C ARG A 3 -7.02 21.30 -11.85
N GLN A 4 -7.45 20.39 -10.97
CA GLN A 4 -8.79 19.83 -10.99
C GLN A 4 -9.65 20.55 -9.96
N SER A 5 -10.82 21.03 -10.37
CA SER A 5 -11.81 21.60 -9.46
C SER A 5 -12.75 20.48 -9.04
N ILE A 6 -12.76 20.15 -7.75
CA ILE A 6 -13.57 19.06 -7.18
C ILE A 6 -14.37 19.66 -6.03
N SER A 7 -15.67 19.42 -6.02
CA SER A 7 -16.56 19.87 -4.93
C SER A 7 -16.76 18.73 -3.93
N PHE A 8 -16.58 19.03 -2.64
CA PHE A 8 -16.80 18.08 -1.56
C PHE A 8 -18.15 18.32 -0.90
N THR A 9 -18.71 17.26 -0.29
CA THR A 9 -19.88 17.39 0.57
C THR A 9 -19.49 18.13 1.86
N PRO A 10 -20.45 18.81 2.54
CA PRO A 10 -20.17 19.54 3.78
C PRO A 10 -19.38 18.76 4.86
N PRO A 11 -19.70 17.49 5.18
CA PRO A 11 -18.92 16.74 6.18
C PRO A 11 -17.49 16.44 5.73
N ASN A 12 -17.28 16.16 4.45
CA ASN A 12 -15.96 15.88 3.90
C ASN A 12 -15.08 17.13 3.86
N ASP A 13 -15.67 18.29 3.54
CA ASP A 13 -14.93 19.56 3.58
C ASP A 13 -14.51 19.94 5.00
N ALA A 14 -15.39 19.73 5.98
CA ALA A 14 -15.08 19.95 7.39
C ALA A 14 -13.94 19.03 7.88
N TRP A 15 -13.98 17.75 7.49
CA TRP A 15 -12.92 16.79 7.80
C TRP A 15 -11.59 17.20 7.15
N LEU A 16 -11.58 17.56 5.86
CA LEU A 16 -10.38 18.02 5.16
C LEU A 16 -9.80 19.29 5.79
N LYS A 17 -10.66 20.21 6.25
CA LYS A 17 -10.23 21.42 6.96
C LYS A 17 -9.57 21.07 8.30
N ALA A 18 -10.16 20.16 9.08
CA ALA A 18 -9.57 19.71 10.35
C ALA A 18 -8.17 19.08 10.18
N GLN A 19 -7.91 18.40 9.05
CA GLN A 19 -6.58 17.85 8.73
C GLN A 19 -5.55 18.92 8.33
N VAL A 20 -6.00 20.06 7.78
CA VAL A 20 -5.10 21.20 7.53
C VAL A 20 -4.86 21.97 8.83
N ASP A 21 -5.91 22.11 9.66
CA ASP A 21 -5.84 22.77 10.96
C ASP A 21 -4.93 22.02 11.97
N SER A 22 -4.74 20.70 11.82
CA SER A 22 -3.78 19.92 12.60
C SER A 22 -2.31 20.22 12.25
N GLN A 23 -2.04 21.08 11.26
CA GLN A 23 -0.72 21.44 10.75
C GLN A 23 0.07 20.27 10.14
N GLU A 24 -0.54 19.10 10.01
CA GLU A 24 0.07 17.93 9.35
C GLU A 24 0.12 18.10 7.83
N PHE A 25 -0.72 18.98 7.27
CA PHE A 25 -0.82 19.22 5.84
C PHE A 25 -0.93 20.71 5.52
N THR A 26 -0.29 21.14 4.44
CA THR A 26 -0.23 22.54 4.01
C THR A 26 -1.50 22.97 3.26
N SER A 27 -2.24 22.02 2.69
CA SER A 27 -3.44 22.30 1.91
C SER A 27 -4.38 21.10 1.81
N LYS A 28 -5.66 21.36 1.54
CA LYS A 28 -6.66 20.31 1.25
C LYS A 28 -6.24 19.41 0.09
N SER A 29 -5.58 19.96 -0.93
CA SER A 29 -5.06 19.19 -2.06
C SER A 29 -3.96 18.21 -1.67
N GLU A 30 -3.14 18.55 -0.67
CA GLU A 30 -2.11 17.66 -0.14
C GLU A 30 -2.74 16.46 0.58
N VAL A 31 -3.77 16.70 1.41
CA VAL A 31 -4.54 15.64 2.08
C VAL A 31 -5.14 14.68 1.04
N VAL A 32 -5.78 15.22 -0.01
CA VAL A 32 -6.36 14.41 -1.09
C VAL A 32 -5.30 13.59 -1.82
N ASN A 33 -4.15 14.18 -2.14
CA ASN A 33 -3.05 13.47 -2.79
C ASN A 33 -2.51 12.34 -1.90
N ASP A 34 -2.40 12.54 -0.60
CA ASP A 34 -1.97 11.50 0.33
C ASP A 34 -3.01 10.37 0.46
N LEU A 35 -4.30 10.70 0.47
CA LEU A 35 -5.37 9.71 0.42
C LEU A 35 -5.31 8.86 -0.85
N ILE A 36 -5.09 9.47 -2.02
CA ILE A 36 -4.91 8.75 -3.29
C ILE A 36 -3.70 7.82 -3.20
N ARG A 37 -2.59 8.28 -2.62
CA ARG A 37 -1.39 7.47 -2.43
C ARG A 37 -1.67 6.27 -1.52
N LYS A 38 -2.40 6.46 -0.42
CA LYS A 38 -2.82 5.39 0.49
C LYS A 38 -3.74 4.38 -0.22
N ALA A 39 -4.73 4.86 -0.98
CA ALA A 39 -5.64 4.01 -1.74
C ALA A 39 -4.89 3.11 -2.73
N ARG A 40 -3.96 3.66 -3.50
CA ARG A 40 -3.12 2.89 -4.45
C ARG A 40 -2.26 1.83 -3.77
N LYS A 41 -1.71 2.14 -2.59
CA LYS A 41 -0.95 1.15 -1.79
C LYS A 41 -1.84 0.00 -1.35
N ILE A 42 -3.06 0.30 -0.88
CA ILE A 42 -4.03 -0.71 -0.44
C ILE A 42 -4.46 -1.58 -1.61
N GLU A 43 -4.73 -0.99 -2.77
CA GLU A 43 -5.07 -1.74 -3.99
C GLU A 43 -3.96 -2.71 -4.40
N LEU A 44 -2.70 -2.27 -4.37
CA LEU A 44 -1.55 -3.12 -4.66
C LEU A 44 -1.41 -4.27 -3.66
N ILE A 45 -1.62 -4.01 -2.37
CA ILE A 45 -1.60 -5.04 -1.34
C ILE A 45 -2.76 -6.03 -1.56
N ARG A 46 -3.97 -5.55 -1.82
CA ARG A 46 -5.13 -6.39 -2.13
C ARG A 46 -4.88 -7.27 -3.36
N ALA A 47 -4.33 -6.70 -4.43
CA ALA A 47 -4.00 -7.46 -5.63
C ALA A 47 -2.99 -8.59 -5.33
N LYS A 48 -1.96 -8.30 -4.52
CA LYS A 48 -1.00 -9.32 -4.07
C LYS A 48 -1.64 -10.39 -3.20
N LEU A 49 -2.53 -10.02 -2.29
CA LEU A 49 -3.24 -10.97 -1.43
C LEU A 49 -4.14 -11.89 -2.26
N ILE A 50 -4.93 -11.33 -3.20
CA ILE A 50 -5.77 -12.12 -4.10
C ILE A 50 -4.92 -13.09 -4.93
N ALA A 51 -3.79 -12.63 -5.47
CA ALA A 51 -2.88 -13.50 -6.21
C ALA A 51 -2.30 -14.61 -5.31
N ALA A 52 -1.97 -14.31 -4.05
CA ALA A 52 -1.50 -15.29 -3.08
C ALA A 52 -2.59 -16.32 -2.74
N GLU A 53 -3.83 -15.88 -2.52
CA GLU A 53 -4.99 -16.74 -2.28
C GLU A 53 -5.27 -17.67 -3.47
N GLN A 54 -5.17 -17.16 -4.71
CA GLN A 54 -5.31 -17.95 -5.93
C GLN A 54 -4.14 -18.92 -6.16
N SER A 55 -2.94 -18.59 -5.69
CA SER A 55 -1.75 -19.45 -5.81
C SER A 55 -1.80 -20.69 -4.91
N GLY A 56 -2.78 -20.76 -4.00
CA GLY A 56 -2.93 -21.86 -3.05
C GLY A 56 -2.01 -21.74 -1.84
N PHE A 57 -2.34 -22.48 -0.78
CA PHE A 57 -1.54 -22.51 0.45
C PHE A 57 -0.42 -23.54 0.33
N SER A 58 0.81 -23.14 0.72
CA SER A 58 1.92 -24.08 0.82
C SER A 58 1.84 -24.84 2.15
N ASN A 59 1.93 -26.18 2.12
CA ASN A 59 2.07 -27.01 3.31
C ASN A 59 3.54 -27.11 3.81
N GLN A 60 4.45 -26.31 3.27
CA GLN A 60 5.87 -26.37 3.59
C GLN A 60 6.12 -25.88 5.02
N SER A 61 6.89 -26.66 5.79
CA SER A 61 7.33 -26.25 7.11
C SER A 61 8.32 -25.07 7.01
N PRO A 62 8.48 -24.26 8.08
CA PRO A 62 9.48 -23.20 8.11
C PRO A 62 10.90 -23.68 7.80
N GLU A 63 11.25 -24.88 8.25
CA GLU A 63 12.57 -25.51 8.08
C GLU A 63 12.83 -25.91 6.62
N GLU A 64 11.84 -26.49 5.95
CA GLU A 64 11.91 -26.83 4.52
C GLU A 64 12.06 -25.58 3.65
N ARG A 65 11.36 -24.50 4.02
CA ARG A 65 11.46 -23.21 3.34
C ARG A 65 12.88 -22.63 3.48
N LEU A 66 13.45 -22.70 4.67
CA LEU A 66 14.81 -22.23 4.94
C LEU A 66 15.85 -23.06 4.17
N ALA A 67 15.72 -24.38 4.17
CA ALA A 67 16.59 -25.27 3.38
C ALA A 67 16.53 -24.94 1.87
N GLY A 68 15.33 -24.69 1.34
CA GLY A 68 15.14 -24.25 -0.05
C GLY A 68 15.83 -22.91 -0.36
N PHE A 69 15.77 -21.94 0.55
CA PHE A 69 16.48 -20.67 0.40
C PHE A 69 18.01 -20.85 0.40
N HIS A 70 18.55 -21.68 1.30
CA HIS A 70 19.99 -21.98 1.31
C HIS A 70 20.44 -22.70 0.04
N GLN A 71 19.63 -23.64 -0.48
CA GLN A 71 19.93 -24.33 -1.72
C GLN A 71 19.95 -23.37 -2.91
N LYS A 72 18.99 -22.44 -2.98
CA LYS A 72 18.92 -21.43 -4.03
C LYS A 72 20.08 -20.42 -3.95
N ALA A 73 20.45 -20.00 -2.74
CA ALA A 73 21.60 -19.12 -2.53
C ALA A 73 22.94 -19.76 -2.94
N ARG A 74 23.10 -21.08 -2.79
CA ARG A 74 24.24 -21.84 -3.32
C ARG A 74 24.23 -21.92 -4.85
N GLN A 75 23.05 -22.08 -5.47
CA GLN A 75 22.92 -22.09 -6.94
C GLN A 75 23.26 -20.72 -7.55
N ASP A 76 22.90 -19.63 -6.88
CA ASP A 76 23.18 -18.26 -7.31
C ASP A 76 24.63 -17.83 -7.02
N GLY A 77 25.48 -18.70 -6.48
CA GLY A 77 26.90 -18.45 -6.23
C GLY A 77 27.19 -17.42 -5.14
N LYS A 78 26.23 -17.16 -4.24
CA LYS A 78 26.37 -16.20 -3.13
C LYS A 78 26.87 -16.82 -1.82
N LEU A 79 27.15 -18.13 -1.84
CA LEU A 79 27.67 -18.96 -0.75
C LEU A 79 28.83 -19.81 -1.25
#